data_AF-A0A938QYD5-F1
#
_entry.id   AF-A0A938QYD5-F1
#
_cell.length_a   1.000
_cell.length_b   1.000
_cell.length_c   1.000
_cell.angle_alpha   90.00
_cell.angle_beta   90.00
_cell.angle_gamma   90.00
#
_symmetry.space_group_name_H-M   'P 1'
#
loop_
_entity.id
_entity.type
_entity.pdbx_description
1 polymer ?
#
loop_
_entity_poly.entity_id
_entity_poly.type
_entity_poly.pdbx_seq_one_letter_code
_entity_poly.pdbx_strand_id
1 'polypeptide(L)'
;HFGTGNSSAEDYYYIKINDATASALGVGTGMGTERAGYTISTQSAAQVALGALDSAIETKDNIRANLGALANRLANTVTNLTIQAENLQAAESRISDVDVATEMTEFVRNQILTQAAVAMLAQANTLPQLALQLIAG
;
A
#
# COMPACT_ATOMS: atom_id res chain seq x y z
N HIS A 1 -5.25 -9.33 6.07
CA HIS A 1 -5.19 -9.23 4.60
C HIS A 1 -5.34 -7.75 4.22
N PHE A 2 -4.54 -7.25 3.27
CA PHE A 2 -4.70 -5.89 2.76
C PHE A 2 -5.02 -6.03 1.28
N GLY A 3 -6.31 -5.89 0.97
CA GLY A 3 -6.91 -6.12 -0.34
C GLY A 3 -8.40 -5.80 -0.28
N THR A 4 -9.07 -5.78 -1.43
CA THR A 4 -10.51 -5.51 -1.57
C THR A 4 -11.33 -6.73 -1.11
N GLY A 5 -11.32 -6.99 0.19
CA GLY A 5 -11.96 -8.14 0.81
C GLY A 5 -11.85 -8.04 2.32
N ASN A 6 -12.39 -6.95 2.89
CA ASN A 6 -12.22 -6.66 4.31
C ASN A 6 -12.88 -7.74 5.17
N SER A 7 -12.09 -8.63 5.79
CA SER A 7 -12.56 -9.59 6.78
C SER A 7 -12.05 -9.22 8.16
N SER A 8 -12.97 -8.89 9.07
CA SER A 8 -12.66 -8.48 10.45
C SER A 8 -11.83 -9.51 11.24
N ALA A 9 -11.75 -10.76 10.78
CA ALA A 9 -10.95 -11.82 11.40
C ALA A 9 -9.47 -11.81 10.96
N GLU A 10 -9.14 -11.19 9.82
CA GLU A 10 -7.82 -11.29 9.19
C GLU A 10 -7.15 -9.93 8.93
N ASP A 11 -7.90 -8.83 8.95
CA ASP A 11 -7.46 -7.51 8.45
C ASP A 11 -7.07 -6.53 9.56
N TYR A 12 -7.22 -6.93 10.81
CA TYR A 12 -6.71 -6.20 11.95
C TYR A 12 -5.42 -6.84 12.50
N TYR A 13 -4.37 -6.02 12.65
CA TYR A 13 -3.27 -6.35 13.56
C TYR A 13 -3.75 -6.10 14.99
N TYR A 14 -4.27 -7.14 15.65
CA TYR A 14 -4.51 -7.08 17.09
C TYR A 14 -3.19 -7.05 17.84
N ILE A 15 -2.76 -5.86 18.26
CA ILE A 15 -1.61 -5.71 19.15
C ILE A 15 -2.11 -5.74 20.59
N LYS A 16 -2.12 -6.92 21.20
CA LYS A 16 -2.31 -7.05 22.64
C LYS A 16 -0.93 -7.10 23.30
N ILE A 17 -0.50 -5.97 23.83
CA ILE A 17 0.62 -5.94 24.77
C ILE A 17 0.02 -6.35 26.11
N ASN A 18 0.33 -7.56 26.58
CA ASN A 18 0.03 -7.92 27.96
C ASN A 18 0.69 -6.89 28.89
N ASP A 19 0.06 -6.58 30.03
CA ASP A 19 0.59 -5.60 30.97
C ASP A 19 2.06 -5.94 31.33
N ALA A 20 2.96 -4.99 31.07
CA ALA A 20 4.40 -5.12 31.27
C ALA A 20 4.90 -4.26 32.45
N THR A 21 3.98 -3.81 33.31
CA THR A 21 4.36 -3.19 34.59
C THR A 21 5.13 -4.19 35.45
N ALA A 22 5.99 -3.69 36.33
CA ALA A 22 6.72 -4.53 37.28
C ALA A 22 5.76 -5.51 38.00
N SER A 23 4.61 -5.00 38.45
CA SER A 23 3.59 -5.77 39.14
C SER A 23 2.94 -6.87 38.30
N ALA A 24 2.75 -6.64 36.99
CA ALA A 24 2.22 -7.65 36.09
C ALA A 24 3.27 -8.72 35.75
N LEU A 25 4.56 -8.35 35.74
CA LEU A 25 5.69 -9.24 35.48
C LEU A 25 6.14 -10.05 36.69
N GLY A 26 5.49 -9.94 37.86
CA GLY A 26 5.90 -10.72 39.02
C GLY A 26 6.92 -10.04 39.93
N VAL A 27 7.27 -8.76 39.70
CA VAL A 27 8.30 -8.04 40.46
C VAL A 27 7.84 -6.69 41.02
N GLY A 28 8.50 -6.23 42.09
CA GLY A 28 8.29 -4.88 42.63
C GLY A 28 7.32 -4.80 43.81
N THR A 29 7.37 -3.66 44.51
CA THR A 29 6.78 -3.48 45.84
C THR A 29 5.27 -3.25 45.84
N GLY A 30 4.67 -2.98 44.68
CA GLY A 30 3.22 -2.78 44.52
C GLY A 30 2.38 -4.06 44.46
N MET A 31 3.01 -5.24 44.58
CA MET A 31 2.38 -6.55 44.32
C MET A 31 1.74 -7.24 45.53
N GLY A 32 1.88 -6.64 46.73
CA GLY A 32 1.52 -7.27 48.00
C GLY A 32 2.66 -8.12 48.57
N THR A 33 2.68 -8.29 49.89
CA THR A 33 3.74 -8.97 50.66
C THR A 33 3.86 -10.47 50.38
N GLU A 34 2.89 -11.05 49.69
CA GLU A 34 2.75 -12.50 49.48
C GLU A 34 3.43 -13.01 48.20
N ARG A 35 3.84 -12.12 47.29
CA ARG A 35 4.40 -12.50 45.98
C ARG A 35 5.93 -12.55 46.00
N ALA A 36 6.46 -13.51 45.24
CA ALA A 36 7.89 -13.64 44.97
C ALA A 36 8.47 -12.31 44.46
N GLY A 37 9.60 -11.84 45.00
CA GLY A 37 10.21 -10.57 44.58
C GLY A 37 9.76 -9.32 45.34
N TYR A 38 8.88 -9.44 46.34
CA TYR A 38 8.49 -8.31 47.19
C TYR A 38 9.65 -7.77 48.06
N THR A 39 10.52 -8.65 48.55
CA THR A 39 11.62 -8.28 49.46
C THR A 39 12.88 -9.10 49.22
N ILE A 40 14.02 -8.50 49.56
CA ILE A 40 15.37 -9.10 49.53
C ILE A 40 16.02 -9.13 50.92
N SER A 41 15.24 -8.91 51.99
CA SER A 41 15.77 -8.76 53.35
C SER A 41 16.39 -10.03 53.94
N THR A 42 16.12 -11.21 53.37
CA THR A 42 16.73 -12.49 53.78
C THR A 42 17.34 -13.20 52.57
N GLN A 43 18.30 -14.09 52.80
CA GLN A 43 18.94 -14.85 51.72
C GLN A 43 17.93 -15.70 50.93
N SER A 44 16.97 -16.31 51.63
CA SER A 44 15.89 -17.07 50.99
C SER A 44 14.96 -16.17 50.16
N ALA A 45 14.58 -15.00 50.68
CA ALA A 45 13.75 -14.04 49.94
C ALA A 45 14.48 -13.49 48.70
N ALA A 46 15.79 -13.25 48.81
CA ALA A 46 16.62 -12.82 47.69
C ALA A 46 16.70 -13.89 46.58
N GLN A 47 16.84 -15.18 46.92
CA GLN A 47 16.81 -16.28 45.94
C GLN A 47 15.47 -16.38 45.22
N VAL A 48 14.36 -16.23 45.94
CA VAL A 48 13.01 -16.21 45.36
C VAL A 48 12.82 -14.99 44.45
N ALA A 49 13.34 -13.82 44.84
CA ALA A 49 13.30 -12.60 44.05
C ALA A 49 14.09 -12.73 42.73
N LEU A 50 15.23 -13.41 42.74
CA LEU A 50 16.00 -13.69 41.52
C LEU A 50 15.21 -14.54 40.53
N GLY A 51 14.57 -15.62 41.00
CA GLY A 51 13.72 -16.44 40.13
C GLY A 51 12.52 -15.67 39.55
N ALA A 52 11.94 -14.75 40.33
CA ALA A 52 10.88 -13.86 39.83
C ALA A 52 11.41 -12.88 38.77
N LEU A 53 12.61 -12.35 38.94
CA LEU A 53 13.27 -11.48 37.96
C LEU A 53 13.59 -12.22 36.66
N ASP A 54 14.08 -13.46 36.73
CA ASP A 54 14.35 -14.26 35.53
C ASP A 54 13.07 -14.48 34.71
N SER A 55 11.97 -14.86 35.37
CA SER A 55 10.67 -15.02 34.72
C SER A 55 10.12 -13.70 34.15
N ALA A 56 10.32 -12.59 34.87
CA ALA A 56 9.95 -11.26 34.40
C ALA A 56 10.74 -10.88 33.13
N ILE A 57 12.05 -11.17 33.09
CA ILE A 57 12.92 -10.91 31.94
C ILE A 57 12.44 -11.73 30.74
N GLU A 58 12.22 -13.03 30.91
CA GLU A 58 11.72 -13.91 29.83
C GLU A 58 10.38 -13.40 29.27
N THR A 59 9.45 -13.01 30.14
CA THR A 59 8.14 -12.49 29.72
C THR A 59 8.29 -11.20 28.92
N LYS A 60 9.11 -10.26 29.40
CA LYS A 60 9.36 -8.98 28.73
C LYS A 60 10.10 -9.17 27.41
N ASP A 61 11.01 -10.12 27.31
CA ASP A 61 11.70 -10.45 26.06
C ASP A 61 10.76 -11.11 25.04
N ASN A 62 9.83 -11.96 25.48
CA ASN A 62 8.75 -12.47 24.63
C ASN A 62 7.85 -11.35 24.09
N ILE A 63 7.49 -10.36 24.92
CA ILE A 63 6.73 -9.20 24.47
C ILE A 63 7.51 -8.42 23.40
N ARG A 64 8.81 -8.16 23.63
CA ARG A 64 9.68 -7.47 22.66
C ARG A 64 9.83 -8.25 21.35
N ALA A 65 10.00 -9.56 21.42
CA ALA A 65 10.11 -10.42 20.25
C ALA A 65 8.84 -10.37 19.39
N ASN A 66 7.66 -10.44 20.02
CA ASN A 66 6.39 -10.28 19.33
C ASN A 66 6.28 -8.90 18.66
N LEU A 67 6.59 -7.81 19.36
CA LEU A 67 6.58 -6.47 18.78
C LEU A 67 7.55 -6.34 17.60
N GLY A 68 8.74 -6.93 17.68
CA GLY A 68 9.71 -6.97 16.58
C GLY A 68 9.18 -7.74 15.36
N ALA A 69 8.52 -8.88 15.58
CA ALA A 69 7.89 -9.65 14.51
C ALA A 69 6.75 -8.85 13.83
N LEU A 70 5.93 -8.14 14.61
CA LEU A 70 4.90 -7.26 14.05
C LEU A 70 5.51 -6.09 13.26
N ALA A 71 6.58 -5.47 13.75
CA ALA A 71 7.27 -4.39 13.03
C ALA A 71 7.82 -4.88 11.68
N ASN A 72 8.43 -6.07 11.63
CA ASN A 72 8.90 -6.66 10.38
C ASN A 72 7.76 -6.96 9.41
N ARG A 73 6.64 -7.50 9.90
CA ARG A 73 5.46 -7.74 9.06
C ARG A 73 4.86 -6.44 8.53
N LEU A 74 4.80 -5.39 9.35
CA LEU A 74 4.33 -4.07 8.93
C LEU A 74 5.25 -3.49 7.83
N ALA A 75 6.56 -3.53 8.03
CA ALA A 75 7.53 -3.07 7.04
C ALA A 75 7.39 -3.82 5.70
N ASN A 76 7.29 -5.16 5.74
CA ASN A 76 7.06 -5.97 4.53
C ASN A 76 5.75 -5.63 3.84
N THR A 77 4.69 -5.39 4.62
CA THR A 77 3.37 -5.01 4.09
C THR A 77 3.45 -3.64 3.40
N VAL A 78 4.09 -2.66 4.02
CA VAL A 78 4.28 -1.32 3.44
C VAL A 78 5.04 -1.41 2.13
N THR A 79 6.17 -2.13 2.10
CA THR A 79 6.94 -2.32 0.87
C THR A 79 6.11 -2.98 -0.24
N ASN A 80 5.32 -4.00 0.10
CA ASN A 80 4.47 -4.67 -0.86
C ASN A 80 3.37 -3.74 -1.42
N LEU A 81 2.74 -2.94 -0.56
CA LEU A 81 1.73 -1.96 -0.97
C LEU A 81 2.34 -0.86 -1.85
N THR A 82 3.54 -0.38 -1.55
CA THR A 82 4.24 0.60 -2.39
C THR A 82 4.51 0.03 -3.79
N ILE A 83 4.98 -1.22 -3.90
CA ILE A 83 5.20 -1.88 -5.19
C ILE A 83 3.87 -2.06 -5.94
N GLN A 84 2.79 -2.45 -5.25
CA GLN A 84 1.48 -2.56 -5.88
C GLN A 84 0.96 -1.21 -6.37
N ALA A 85 1.13 -0.13 -5.60
CA ALA A 85 0.75 1.21 -5.99
C ALA A 85 1.52 1.69 -7.23
N GLU A 86 2.84 1.44 -7.28
CA GLU A 86 3.67 1.77 -8.44
C GLU A 86 3.22 0.99 -9.70
N ASN A 87 2.95 -0.30 -9.57
CA ASN A 87 2.45 -1.12 -10.68
C ASN A 87 1.07 -0.67 -11.16
N LEU A 88 0.17 -0.29 -10.24
CA LEU A 88 -1.15 0.24 -10.58
C LEU A 88 -1.05 1.59 -11.29
N GLN A 89 -0.19 2.49 -10.81
CA GLN A 89 0.05 3.78 -11.46
C GLN A 89 0.66 3.60 -12.85
N ALA A 90 1.59 2.67 -13.04
CA ALA A 90 2.16 2.37 -14.35
C ALA A 90 1.13 1.72 -15.30
N ALA A 91 0.20 0.92 -14.78
CA ALA A 91 -0.91 0.38 -15.57
C ALA A 91 -1.89 1.50 -15.97
N GLU A 92 -2.25 2.39 -15.04
CA GLU A 92 -3.14 3.52 -15.28
C GLU A 92 -2.55 4.53 -16.27
N SER A 93 -1.27 4.89 -16.13
CA SER A 93 -0.55 5.71 -17.11
C SER A 93 -0.57 5.10 -18.51
N ARG A 94 -0.39 3.78 -18.65
CA ARG A 94 -0.48 3.12 -19.97
C ARG A 94 -1.88 3.16 -20.57
N ILE A 95 -2.92 3.00 -19.74
CA ILE A 95 -4.31 3.10 -20.20
C ILE A 95 -4.59 4.54 -20.65
N SER A 96 -4.26 5.52 -19.81
CA SER A 96 -4.44 6.94 -20.13
C SER A 96 -3.69 7.35 -21.40
N ASP A 97 -2.44 6.90 -21.57
CA ASP A 97 -1.64 7.22 -22.77
C ASP A 97 -2.23 6.57 -24.05
N VAL A 98 -2.76 5.35 -23.97
CA VAL A 98 -3.40 4.67 -25.12
C VAL A 98 -4.69 5.37 -25.51
N ASP A 99 -5.50 5.79 -24.54
CA ASP A 99 -6.76 6.51 -24.81
C ASP A 99 -6.47 7.88 -25.45
N VAL A 100 -5.50 8.62 -24.91
CA VAL A 100 -5.07 9.92 -25.49
C VAL A 100 -4.49 9.74 -26.90
N ALA A 101 -3.65 8.73 -27.12
CA ALA A 101 -3.10 8.46 -28.45
C ALA A 101 -4.20 8.13 -29.46
N THR A 102 -5.20 7.34 -29.06
CA THR A 102 -6.33 6.95 -29.92
C THR A 102 -7.16 8.17 -30.30
N GLU A 103 -7.58 8.98 -29.32
CA GLU A 103 -8.31 10.24 -29.56
C GLU A 103 -7.53 11.21 -30.46
N MET A 104 -6.21 11.33 -30.27
CA MET A 104 -5.36 12.14 -31.13
C MET A 104 -5.30 11.62 -32.57
N THR A 105 -5.24 10.30 -32.77
CA THR A 105 -5.29 9.72 -34.12
C THR A 105 -6.63 9.94 -34.80
N GLU A 106 -7.74 9.83 -34.08
CA GLU A 106 -9.07 10.12 -34.60
C GLU A 106 -9.23 11.61 -34.95
N PHE A 107 -8.76 12.50 -34.07
CA PHE A 107 -8.73 13.94 -34.32
C PHE A 107 -7.91 14.28 -35.58
N VAL A 108 -6.70 13.75 -35.71
CA VAL A 108 -5.85 13.96 -36.91
C VAL A 108 -6.51 13.38 -38.16
N ARG A 109 -7.11 12.18 -38.07
CA ARG A 109 -7.84 11.57 -39.20
C ARG A 109 -8.99 12.46 -39.66
N ASN A 110 -9.78 12.98 -38.73
CA ASN A 110 -10.87 13.90 -39.03
C ASN A 110 -10.34 15.20 -39.64
N GLN A 111 -9.22 15.73 -39.13
CA GLN A 111 -8.57 16.91 -39.69
C GLN A 111 -8.07 16.67 -41.13
N ILE A 112 -7.47 15.52 -41.42
CA ILE A 112 -7.04 15.16 -42.77
C ILE A 112 -8.26 14.97 -43.69
N LEU A 113 -9.32 14.30 -43.22
CA LEU A 113 -10.55 14.13 -44.00
C LEU A 113 -11.18 15.47 -44.36
N THR A 114 -11.24 16.42 -43.43
CA THR A 114 -11.78 17.76 -43.72
C THR A 114 -10.92 18.52 -44.74
N GLN A 115 -9.59 18.46 -44.62
CA GLN A 115 -8.68 19.08 -45.60
C GLN A 115 -8.77 18.41 -46.98
N ALA A 116 -8.84 17.08 -47.02
CA ALA A 116 -9.01 16.30 -48.25
C ALA A 116 -10.38 16.56 -48.90
N ALA A 117 -11.46 16.68 -48.12
CA ALA A 117 -12.78 17.03 -48.63
C ALA A 117 -12.79 18.42 -49.26
N VAL A 118 -12.13 19.41 -48.65
CA VAL A 118 -11.97 20.76 -49.22
C VAL A 118 -11.15 20.73 -50.52
N ALA A 119 -10.03 20.00 -50.56
CA ALA A 119 -9.21 19.86 -51.76
C ALA A 119 -9.96 19.11 -52.88
N MET A 120 -10.70 18.04 -52.55
CA MET A 120 -11.54 17.29 -53.48
C MET A 120 -12.69 18.13 -54.01
N LEU A 121 -13.34 18.95 -53.17
CA LEU A 121 -14.36 19.90 -53.62
C LEU A 121 -13.77 20.95 -54.55
N ALA A 122 -12.57 21.46 -54.28
CA ALA A 122 -11.89 22.39 -55.17
C ALA A 122 -11.55 21.73 -56.53
N GLN A 123 -11.04 20.49 -56.53
CA GLN A 123 -10.75 19.71 -57.74
C GLN A 123 -12.03 19.36 -58.53
N ALA A 124 -13.12 18.99 -57.84
CA ALA A 124 -14.40 18.67 -58.45
C ALA A 124 -15.09 19.90 -59.06
N ASN A 125 -14.82 21.10 -58.55
CA ASN A 125 -15.32 22.34 -59.14
C ASN A 125 -14.53 22.79 -60.38
N THR A 126 -13.26 22.43 -60.51
CA THR A 126 -12.42 22.79 -61.67
C THR A 126 -12.54 21.82 -62.84
N LEU A 127 -12.84 20.54 -62.58
CA LEU A 127 -13.10 19.52 -63.59
C LEU A 127 -14.21 19.88 -64.62
N PRO A 128 -15.41 20.37 -64.22
CA PRO A 128 -16.45 20.76 -65.16
C PRO A 128 -16.06 21.94 -66.05
N GLN A 129 -15.26 22.88 -65.54
CA GLN A 129 -14.79 24.04 -66.32
C GLN A 129 -13.81 23.62 -67.41
N LEU A 130 -12.92 22.67 -67.12
CA LEU A 130 -12.03 22.08 -68.13
C LEU A 130 -12.81 21.28 -69.18
N ALA A 131 -13.84 20.53 -68.78
CA ALA A 131 -14.68 19.80 -69.72
C ALA A 131 -15.49 20.73 -70.65
N LEU A 132 -15.99 21.86 -70.13
CA LEU A 132 -16.65 22.88 -70.95
C LEU A 132 -15.69 23.55 -71.95
N GLN A 133 -14.43 23.78 -71.57
CA GLN A 133 -13.42 24.28 -72.50
C GLN A 133 -13.10 23.28 -73.63
N LEU A 134 -13.16 21.98 -73.35
CA LEU A 134 -12.88 20.93 -74.33
C LEU A 134 -14.06 20.63 -75.28
N ILE A 135 -15.30 20.94 -74.88
CA ILE A 135 -16.50 20.77 -75.72
C ILE A 135 -16.83 22.06 -76.50
N ALA A 136 -16.38 23.21 -76.02
CA ALA A 136 -16.59 24.51 -76.67
C ALA A 136 -15.49 24.92 -77.67
N GLY A 137 -14.42 24.14 -77.80
CA GLY A 137 -13.35 24.29 -78.80
C GLY A 137 -13.38 23.17 -79.83
#